data_AF-A0A839QKK2-F1
#
_entry.id   AF-A0A839QKK2-F1
#
_cell.length_a   1.000
_cell.length_b   1.000
_cell.length_c   1.000
_cell.angle_alpha   90.00
_cell.angle_beta   90.00
_cell.angle_gamma   90.00
#
_symmetry.space_group_name_H-M   'P 1'
#
loop_
_entity.id
_entity.type
_entity.pdbx_description
1 polymer ?
#
loop_
_entity_poly.entity_id
_entity_poly.type
_entity_poly.pdbx_seq_one_letter_code
_entity_poly.pdbx_strand_id
1 'polypeptide(L)'
;MQVSHNPSAVSVSFDEPNLVSTAGLLPAMVLARDSGLHELTDQWLSVPTDKGAHPGLKIASLVAGMVAGADSIDDMALLRHGAMKKVFTACYAPSTLGSFLRSFTFGHVRQLDAVASRFLVSLNRKAPLLGDVAADDYVYLDVDDTIIEVHGYQKQGSGYGYSGVRGLNALLATASTKDAVPFIAAQRLRKGAANSARGAKKFVTEALGTLTRCQPGSKVLCRFDSAYYGHGPVSAALKAGAQVSVTVRMDPAVKRAIATIPEDAWETIHYTDAILDESTGVLVSSAEVAETGFTAFTSRKKAERVPGRLVVRRIPELNPKKAAGQGTLFDSHRFHAFFTTVDHGVLDTVAADKAHRQHAVIEQVNADLKDSALAHMPSGHFGANSAWLVAAAIAYNLTRATGILAGGTFAKASQGQERNGPAHAHPGSGAHRAQCQENQAPASAGLALGNRRGTALHFRARPTPNRLEPFTEPSAAQPGNHRGTPAGREAGALPVPKNETAPVRRQQTTTGGGSVDQGLASGLLR
;
A
#
# COMPACT_ATOMS: atom_id res chain seq x y z
N MET A 1 -57.66 16.18 -1.47
CA MET A 1 -56.89 15.18 -2.23
C MET A 1 -55.41 15.48 -2.05
N GLN A 2 -54.70 14.76 -1.19
CA GLN A 2 -53.23 14.90 -1.06
C GLN A 2 -52.56 13.91 -2.00
N VAL A 3 -51.60 14.37 -2.80
CA VAL A 3 -50.86 13.52 -3.74
C VAL A 3 -49.59 13.04 -3.05
N SER A 4 -49.60 11.80 -2.56
CA SER A 4 -48.42 11.16 -1.98
C SER A 4 -47.61 10.48 -3.08
N HIS A 5 -46.54 11.13 -3.52
CA HIS A 5 -45.54 10.55 -4.42
C HIS A 5 -44.16 10.71 -3.78
N ASN A 6 -43.62 9.58 -3.31
CA ASN A 6 -42.21 9.51 -2.92
C ASN A 6 -41.39 9.35 -4.22
N PRO A 7 -40.42 10.24 -4.52
CA PRO A 7 -39.71 10.19 -5.79
C PRO A 7 -38.91 8.89 -5.91
N SER A 8 -39.07 8.18 -7.03
CA SER A 8 -38.44 6.87 -7.28
C SER A 8 -36.93 6.94 -7.44
N ALA A 9 -36.39 8.12 -7.76
CA ALA A 9 -34.98 8.47 -7.67
C ALA A 9 -34.85 9.98 -7.40
N VAL A 10 -33.83 10.36 -6.64
CA VAL A 10 -33.38 11.76 -6.50
C VAL A 10 -32.03 11.87 -7.21
N SER A 11 -31.87 12.88 -8.05
CA SER A 11 -30.60 13.22 -8.69
C SER A 11 -30.15 14.60 -8.18
N VAL A 12 -28.86 14.72 -7.87
CA VAL A 12 -28.23 15.98 -7.43
C VAL A 12 -27.13 16.30 -8.43
N SER A 13 -27.24 17.44 -9.11
CA SER A 13 -26.23 17.95 -10.04
C SER A 13 -25.47 19.12 -9.43
N PHE A 14 -24.16 19.17 -9.71
CA PHE A 14 -23.30 20.32 -9.42
C PHE A 14 -22.89 20.97 -10.75
N ASP A 15 -23.87 21.57 -11.42
CA ASP A 15 -23.77 22.13 -12.78
C ASP A 15 -23.58 23.66 -12.82
N GLU A 16 -23.64 24.34 -11.68
CA GLU A 16 -23.36 25.78 -11.53
C GLU A 16 -22.00 26.15 -12.20
N PRO A 17 -22.01 26.92 -13.31
CA PRO A 17 -20.84 27.10 -14.15
C PRO A 17 -19.75 27.98 -13.54
N ASN A 18 -19.94 28.54 -12.34
CA ASN A 18 -18.98 29.38 -11.63
C ASN A 18 -18.40 28.74 -10.36
N LEU A 19 -18.91 27.58 -9.91
CA LEU A 19 -18.36 26.85 -8.76
C LEU A 19 -17.27 25.85 -9.16
N VAL A 20 -16.18 25.85 -8.41
CA VAL A 20 -15.10 24.84 -8.48
C VAL A 20 -15.27 23.91 -7.29
N SER A 21 -15.66 22.66 -7.53
CA SER A 21 -15.94 21.67 -6.48
C SER A 21 -14.72 21.34 -5.62
N THR A 22 -13.50 21.36 -6.19
CA THR A 22 -12.26 20.96 -5.51
C THR A 22 -11.21 22.07 -5.61
N ALA A 23 -11.46 23.23 -4.99
CA ALA A 23 -10.58 24.41 -5.12
C ALA A 23 -9.11 24.13 -4.75
N GLY A 24 -8.86 23.33 -3.71
CA GLY A 24 -7.52 22.91 -3.29
C GLY A 24 -6.74 22.06 -4.30
N LEU A 25 -7.37 21.59 -5.38
CA LEU A 25 -6.68 20.90 -6.48
C LEU A 25 -5.75 21.84 -7.28
N LEU A 26 -6.07 23.14 -7.35
CA LEU A 26 -5.27 24.11 -8.10
C LEU A 26 -3.82 24.22 -7.59
N PRO A 27 -3.54 24.49 -6.29
CA PRO A 27 -2.16 24.55 -5.79
C PRO A 27 -1.43 23.21 -5.94
N ALA A 28 -2.10 22.07 -5.75
CA ALA A 28 -1.51 20.75 -5.98
C ALA A 28 -1.08 20.56 -7.45
N MET A 29 -1.92 20.93 -8.42
CA MET A 29 -1.59 20.78 -9.83
C MET A 29 -0.60 21.85 -10.35
N VAL A 30 -0.53 23.02 -9.72
CA VAL A 30 0.58 23.98 -9.92
C VAL A 30 1.90 23.37 -9.43
N LEU A 31 1.93 22.80 -8.22
CA LEU A 31 3.10 22.09 -7.69
C LEU A 31 3.52 20.91 -8.59
N ALA A 32 2.56 20.17 -9.15
CA ALA A 32 2.81 19.08 -10.08
C ALA A 32 3.44 19.55 -11.41
N ARG A 33 2.86 20.57 -12.05
CA ARG A 33 3.41 21.20 -13.25
C ARG A 33 4.81 21.76 -12.97
N ASP A 34 4.97 22.52 -11.90
CA ASP A 34 6.22 23.22 -11.61
C ASP A 34 7.34 22.26 -11.14
N SER A 35 6.99 21.03 -10.75
CA SER A 35 7.92 19.91 -10.52
C SER A 35 8.15 19.04 -11.76
N GLY A 36 7.61 19.44 -12.92
CA GLY A 36 7.90 18.86 -14.24
C GLY A 36 7.02 17.69 -14.65
N LEU A 37 5.82 17.48 -14.06
CA LEU A 37 5.01 16.29 -14.35
C LEU A 37 4.62 16.17 -15.83
N HIS A 38 4.30 17.28 -16.50
CA HIS A 38 3.92 17.27 -17.91
C HIS A 38 5.15 16.97 -18.78
N GLU A 39 6.21 17.74 -18.57
CA GLU A 39 7.43 17.78 -19.36
C GLU A 39 8.20 16.46 -19.26
N LEU A 40 8.30 15.89 -18.06
CA LEU A 40 8.89 14.57 -17.85
C LEU A 40 8.07 13.47 -18.53
N THR A 41 6.75 13.57 -18.53
CA THR A 41 5.91 12.57 -19.19
C THR A 41 6.01 12.68 -20.72
N ASP A 42 5.87 13.88 -21.27
CA ASP A 42 5.97 14.14 -22.71
C ASP A 42 7.37 13.80 -23.26
N GLN A 43 8.43 13.93 -22.44
CA GLN A 43 9.80 13.53 -22.81
C GLN A 43 10.05 12.01 -22.73
N TRP A 44 9.51 11.29 -21.73
CA TRP A 44 9.93 9.92 -21.41
C TRP A 44 8.89 8.82 -21.63
N LEU A 45 7.61 9.14 -21.84
CA LEU A 45 6.53 8.18 -22.10
C LEU A 45 6.10 8.19 -23.57
N SER A 46 6.46 7.14 -24.31
CA SER A 46 6.17 7.01 -25.74
C SER A 46 5.13 5.93 -25.99
N VAL A 47 3.85 6.29 -25.92
CA VAL A 47 2.74 5.41 -26.32
C VAL A 47 2.44 5.64 -27.82
N PRO A 48 2.32 4.59 -28.66
CA PRO A 48 2.02 4.75 -30.08
C PRO A 48 0.55 5.12 -30.33
N THR A 49 0.23 5.49 -31.58
CA THR A 49 -1.11 5.91 -32.08
C THR A 49 -1.62 7.23 -31.49
N ASP A 50 -2.77 7.71 -31.97
CA ASP A 50 -3.47 8.89 -31.44
C ASP A 50 -3.75 8.79 -29.93
N LYS A 51 -3.91 7.56 -29.42
CA LYS A 51 -4.11 7.29 -27.99
C LYS A 51 -2.95 7.80 -27.15
N GLY A 52 -1.73 7.84 -27.71
CA GLY A 52 -0.53 8.35 -27.04
C GLY A 52 -0.33 9.87 -27.08
N ALA A 53 -1.06 10.64 -27.89
CA ALA A 53 -0.85 12.08 -28.01
C ALA A 53 -1.08 12.85 -26.69
N HIS A 54 -0.26 13.87 -26.40
CA HIS A 54 -0.29 14.64 -25.14
C HIS A 54 -0.28 13.75 -23.86
N PRO A 55 0.69 12.83 -23.72
CA PRO A 55 0.70 11.89 -22.61
C PRO A 55 0.86 12.58 -21.24
N GLY A 56 1.59 13.70 -21.15
CA GLY A 56 1.76 14.49 -19.93
C GLY A 56 0.47 15.12 -19.44
N LEU A 57 -0.32 15.70 -20.34
CA LEU A 57 -1.66 16.20 -19.98
C LEU A 57 -2.57 15.05 -19.52
N LYS A 58 -2.51 13.88 -20.15
CA LYS A 58 -3.33 12.70 -19.77
C LYS A 58 -2.93 12.10 -18.41
N ILE A 59 -1.63 11.99 -18.11
CA ILE A 59 -1.14 11.57 -16.80
C ILE A 59 -1.49 12.61 -15.73
N ALA A 60 -1.36 13.90 -16.05
CA ALA A 60 -1.75 14.97 -15.13
C ALA A 60 -3.26 14.98 -14.85
N SER A 61 -4.12 14.69 -15.83
CA SER A 61 -5.55 14.48 -15.57
C SER A 61 -5.76 13.34 -14.56
N LEU A 62 -5.14 12.18 -14.77
CA LEU A 62 -5.28 11.02 -13.89
C LEU A 62 -4.84 11.34 -12.45
N VAL A 63 -3.68 11.96 -12.29
CA VAL A 63 -3.18 12.43 -10.98
C VAL A 63 -4.13 13.45 -10.35
N ALA A 64 -4.63 14.42 -11.13
CA ALA A 64 -5.57 15.43 -10.64
C ALA A 64 -6.88 14.82 -10.14
N GLY A 65 -7.44 13.85 -10.88
CA GLY A 65 -8.65 13.15 -10.45
C GLY A 65 -8.43 12.33 -9.19
N MET A 66 -7.31 11.60 -9.09
CA MET A 66 -6.95 10.81 -7.92
C MET A 66 -6.77 11.66 -6.66
N VAL A 67 -6.13 12.83 -6.78
CA VAL A 67 -6.02 13.82 -5.68
C VAL A 67 -7.40 14.37 -5.29
N ALA A 68 -8.30 14.56 -6.27
CA ALA A 68 -9.65 15.08 -6.07
C ALA A 68 -10.72 14.02 -5.73
N GLY A 69 -10.36 12.74 -5.57
CA GLY A 69 -11.27 11.69 -5.09
C GLY A 69 -11.51 10.50 -6.02
N ALA A 70 -11.11 10.53 -7.29
CA ALA A 70 -11.38 9.45 -8.24
C ALA A 70 -10.64 8.15 -7.90
N ASP A 71 -11.38 7.04 -7.79
CA ASP A 71 -10.85 5.67 -7.68
C ASP A 71 -11.13 4.82 -8.95
N SER A 72 -12.09 5.21 -9.80
CA SER A 72 -12.30 4.63 -11.13
C SER A 72 -11.87 5.54 -12.30
N ILE A 73 -11.82 4.96 -13.50
CA ILE A 73 -11.62 5.71 -14.75
C ILE A 73 -12.83 6.60 -15.10
N ASP A 74 -14.03 6.26 -14.64
CA ASP A 74 -15.26 7.00 -14.95
C ASP A 74 -15.45 8.21 -14.02
N ASP A 75 -14.98 8.14 -12.77
CA ASP A 75 -14.94 9.27 -11.83
C ASP A 75 -14.02 10.40 -12.29
N MET A 76 -13.16 10.16 -13.28
CA MET A 76 -12.43 11.21 -13.99
C MET A 76 -13.37 12.26 -14.63
N ALA A 77 -14.68 11.95 -14.75
CA ALA A 77 -15.72 12.92 -15.03
C ALA A 77 -15.77 14.10 -14.05
N LEU A 78 -15.32 13.93 -12.78
CA LEU A 78 -15.31 14.99 -11.77
C LEU A 78 -14.53 16.23 -12.23
N LEU A 79 -13.47 16.04 -13.01
CA LEU A 79 -12.66 17.12 -13.58
C LEU A 79 -13.38 17.95 -14.67
N ARG A 80 -14.63 17.61 -15.01
CA ARG A 80 -15.42 18.22 -16.10
C ARG A 80 -16.69 18.93 -15.62
N HIS A 81 -16.99 18.91 -14.32
CA HIS A 81 -18.14 19.59 -13.70
C HIS A 81 -17.88 21.08 -13.41
N GLY A 82 -18.96 21.85 -13.24
CA GLY A 82 -18.95 23.27 -12.89
C GLY A 82 -17.91 24.11 -13.67
N ALA A 83 -17.20 24.96 -12.94
CA ALA A 83 -16.17 25.86 -13.45
C ALA A 83 -14.82 25.19 -13.76
N MET A 84 -14.65 23.86 -13.62
CA MET A 84 -13.33 23.21 -13.76
C MET A 84 -12.63 23.53 -15.08
N LYS A 85 -13.37 23.62 -16.18
CA LYS A 85 -12.85 23.95 -17.53
C LYS A 85 -12.39 25.41 -17.70
N LYS A 86 -12.74 26.30 -16.76
CA LYS A 86 -12.22 27.69 -16.69
C LYS A 86 -10.84 27.75 -16.03
N VAL A 87 -10.48 26.72 -15.25
CA VAL A 87 -9.24 26.64 -14.45
C VAL A 87 -8.23 25.66 -15.08
N PHE A 88 -8.72 24.55 -15.64
CA PHE A 88 -7.90 23.47 -16.20
C PHE A 88 -8.19 23.26 -17.69
N THR A 89 -7.14 23.19 -18.50
CA THR A 89 -7.22 22.90 -19.95
C THR A 89 -7.31 21.41 -20.27
N ALA A 90 -6.84 20.52 -19.36
CA ALA A 90 -6.71 19.08 -19.57
C ALA A 90 -7.88 18.25 -18.98
N CYS A 91 -9.11 18.70 -19.13
CA CYS A 91 -10.32 18.01 -18.64
C CYS A 91 -10.75 16.83 -19.55
N TYR A 92 -9.84 15.90 -19.85
CA TYR A 92 -10.10 14.74 -20.74
C TYR A 92 -11.28 13.88 -20.26
N ALA A 93 -11.98 13.24 -21.20
CA ALA A 93 -13.08 12.35 -20.88
C ALA A 93 -12.56 10.99 -20.36
N PRO A 94 -13.30 10.30 -19.46
CA PRO A 94 -13.05 8.92 -19.06
C PRO A 94 -12.70 7.97 -20.21
N SER A 95 -13.47 8.03 -21.30
CA SER A 95 -13.25 7.21 -22.50
C SER A 95 -11.90 7.47 -23.18
N THR A 96 -11.39 8.70 -23.15
CA THR A 96 -10.05 9.07 -23.65
C THR A 96 -8.96 8.51 -22.74
N LEU A 97 -9.06 8.73 -21.43
CA LEU A 97 -8.07 8.30 -20.43
C LEU A 97 -8.00 6.77 -20.34
N GLY A 98 -9.15 6.10 -20.29
CA GLY A 98 -9.22 4.64 -20.30
C GLY A 98 -8.67 4.03 -21.59
N SER A 99 -8.82 4.70 -22.73
CA SER A 99 -8.24 4.21 -24.00
C SER A 99 -6.72 4.38 -24.06
N PHE A 100 -6.20 5.51 -23.56
CA PHE A 100 -4.77 5.71 -23.35
C PHE A 100 -4.17 4.66 -22.41
N LEU A 101 -4.77 4.43 -21.23
CA LEU A 101 -4.34 3.42 -20.26
C LEU A 101 -4.36 1.99 -20.86
N ARG A 102 -5.37 1.65 -21.67
CA ARG A 102 -5.44 0.34 -22.34
C ARG A 102 -4.30 0.12 -23.36
N SER A 103 -3.67 1.18 -23.88
CA SER A 103 -2.48 1.10 -24.74
C SER A 103 -1.15 0.84 -24.00
N PHE A 104 -1.14 0.72 -22.66
CA PHE A 104 0.11 0.50 -21.91
C PHE A 104 0.62 -0.95 -22.03
N THR A 105 1.85 -1.09 -22.52
CA THR A 105 2.64 -2.33 -22.43
C THR A 105 3.52 -2.31 -21.17
N PHE A 106 4.22 -3.41 -20.86
CA PHE A 106 5.25 -3.40 -19.82
C PHE A 106 6.33 -2.33 -20.05
N GLY A 107 6.66 -2.03 -21.32
CA GLY A 107 7.58 -0.94 -21.68
C GLY A 107 7.02 0.43 -21.31
N HIS A 108 5.78 0.73 -21.69
CA HIS A 108 5.12 2.01 -21.37
C HIS A 108 4.95 2.20 -19.85
N VAL A 109 4.68 1.12 -19.11
CA VAL A 109 4.67 1.12 -17.64
C VAL A 109 6.05 1.50 -17.11
N ARG A 110 7.12 0.79 -17.50
CA ARG A 110 8.49 1.07 -17.03
C ARG A 110 9.00 2.47 -17.43
N GLN A 111 8.52 3.04 -18.54
CA GLN A 111 8.71 4.46 -18.85
C GLN A 111 8.03 5.36 -17.80
N LEU A 112 6.76 5.11 -17.47
CA LEU A 112 6.03 5.87 -16.46
C LEU A 112 6.61 5.73 -15.04
N ASP A 113 7.18 4.57 -14.66
CA ASP A 113 7.96 4.44 -13.41
C ASP A 113 9.22 5.33 -13.42
N ALA A 114 9.85 5.49 -14.58
CA ALA A 114 11.00 6.37 -14.77
C ALA A 114 10.60 7.86 -14.84
N VAL A 115 9.34 8.18 -15.17
CA VAL A 115 8.74 9.50 -14.96
C VAL A 115 8.51 9.72 -13.47
N ALA A 116 7.80 8.82 -12.78
CA ALA A 116 7.45 8.93 -11.37
C ALA A 116 8.68 9.16 -10.48
N SER A 117 9.75 8.40 -10.69
CA SER A 117 11.00 8.51 -9.93
C SER A 117 11.87 9.73 -10.29
N ARG A 118 11.62 10.41 -11.41
CA ARG A 118 12.20 11.73 -11.73
C ARG A 118 11.35 12.86 -11.13
N PHE A 119 10.03 12.76 -11.30
CA PHE A 119 9.05 13.69 -10.72
C PHE A 119 9.20 13.78 -9.21
N LEU A 120 9.33 12.64 -8.53
CA LEU A 120 9.54 12.56 -7.07
C LEU A 120 10.82 13.27 -6.62
N VAL A 121 11.92 13.15 -7.36
CA VAL A 121 13.17 13.87 -7.08
C VAL A 121 13.00 15.38 -7.29
N SER A 122 12.26 15.80 -8.32
CA SER A 122 11.93 17.22 -8.55
C SER A 122 10.99 17.78 -7.47
N LEU A 123 10.01 16.99 -7.04
CA LEU A 123 9.02 17.33 -6.01
C LEU A 123 9.70 17.48 -4.63
N ASN A 124 10.61 16.56 -4.28
CA ASN A 124 11.37 16.61 -3.02
C ASN A 124 12.24 17.88 -2.89
N ARG A 125 12.66 18.47 -4.01
CA ARG A 125 13.39 19.76 -4.02
C ARG A 125 12.50 20.97 -3.75
N LYS A 126 11.17 20.83 -3.85
CA LYS A 126 10.20 21.90 -3.56
C LYS A 126 9.52 21.71 -2.21
N ALA A 127 9.25 20.46 -1.84
CA ALA A 127 8.74 20.06 -0.54
C ALA A 127 9.64 18.92 -0.01
N PRO A 128 10.62 19.19 0.87
CA PRO A 128 11.51 18.17 1.42
C PRO A 128 10.73 17.11 2.20
N LEU A 129 10.49 15.95 1.59
CA LEU A 129 9.53 14.95 2.09
C LEU A 129 9.97 14.26 3.38
N LEU A 130 11.27 14.28 3.68
CA LEU A 130 11.87 13.74 4.91
C LEU A 130 12.32 14.83 5.89
N GLY A 131 12.20 16.11 5.51
CA GLY A 131 12.87 17.22 6.18
C GLY A 131 14.40 17.11 6.17
N ASP A 132 15.03 17.80 7.11
CA ASP A 132 16.46 17.64 7.40
C ASP A 132 16.69 16.40 8.27
N VAL A 133 17.53 15.48 7.79
CA VAL A 133 17.84 14.22 8.48
C VAL A 133 19.21 14.35 9.12
N ALA A 134 19.31 14.16 10.43
CA ALA A 134 20.59 14.24 11.14
C ALA A 134 21.57 13.16 10.65
N ALA A 135 22.87 13.43 10.72
CA ALA A 135 23.91 12.53 10.22
C ALA A 135 23.94 11.14 10.89
N ASP A 136 23.31 11.00 12.07
CA ASP A 136 23.20 9.76 12.82
C ASP A 136 21.78 9.15 12.85
N ASP A 137 20.77 9.85 12.32
CA ASP A 137 19.46 9.28 12.09
C ASP A 137 19.44 8.37 10.85
N TYR A 138 18.58 7.35 10.88
CA TYR A 138 18.25 6.54 9.71
C TYR A 138 17.05 7.12 8.96
N VAL A 139 17.16 7.16 7.63
CA VAL A 139 16.01 7.08 6.74
C VAL A 139 15.60 5.62 6.63
N TYR A 140 14.34 5.32 6.95
CA TYR A 140 13.81 3.97 6.78
C TYR A 140 13.34 3.78 5.35
N LEU A 141 13.61 2.60 4.77
CA LEU A 141 13.00 2.16 3.52
C LEU A 141 12.27 0.84 3.76
N ASP A 142 10.96 0.93 3.92
CA ASP A 142 10.07 -0.22 4.07
C ASP A 142 9.74 -0.80 2.70
N VAL A 143 9.68 -2.14 2.59
CA VAL A 143 9.21 -2.83 1.38
C VAL A 143 8.24 -3.95 1.75
N ASP A 144 7.03 -3.89 1.19
CA ASP A 144 5.93 -4.82 1.38
C ASP A 144 5.14 -5.02 0.06
N ASP A 145 4.35 -6.09 -0.03
CA ASP A 145 3.39 -6.27 -1.12
C ASP A 145 1.97 -6.63 -0.68
N THR A 146 1.02 -5.78 -1.05
CA THR A 146 -0.38 -5.95 -0.69
C THR A 146 -1.22 -6.51 -1.84
N ILE A 147 -2.23 -7.31 -1.50
CA ILE A 147 -3.25 -7.79 -2.46
C ILE A 147 -4.40 -6.77 -2.54
N ILE A 148 -4.76 -6.43 -3.77
CA ILE A 148 -5.91 -5.60 -4.13
C ILE A 148 -6.93 -6.55 -4.76
N GLU A 149 -8.07 -6.73 -4.09
CA GLU A 149 -9.02 -7.81 -4.36
C GLU A 149 -9.77 -7.62 -5.70
N VAL A 150 -10.12 -8.75 -6.33
CA VAL A 150 -10.77 -8.80 -7.64
C VAL A 150 -11.72 -10.00 -7.71
N HIS A 151 -13.02 -9.74 -7.56
CA HIS A 151 -14.06 -10.78 -7.68
C HIS A 151 -14.33 -11.26 -9.13
N GLY A 152 -13.88 -10.51 -10.15
CA GLY A 152 -14.17 -10.78 -11.57
C GLY A 152 -13.08 -11.55 -12.34
N TYR A 153 -13.48 -12.60 -13.06
CA TYR A 153 -12.57 -13.44 -13.86
C TYR A 153 -11.85 -12.71 -15.01
N GLN A 154 -12.46 -11.67 -15.59
CA GLN A 154 -11.96 -10.99 -16.79
C GLN A 154 -10.70 -10.14 -16.57
N LYS A 155 -10.26 -9.94 -15.31
CA LYS A 155 -9.11 -9.08 -15.02
C LYS A 155 -7.79 -9.83 -15.23
N GLN A 156 -7.05 -9.44 -16.26
CA GLN A 156 -5.77 -10.03 -16.63
C GLN A 156 -4.78 -10.00 -15.46
N GLY A 157 -4.11 -11.13 -15.21
CA GLY A 157 -3.13 -11.27 -14.13
C GLY A 157 -3.74 -11.40 -12.73
N SER A 158 -5.06 -11.33 -12.56
CA SER A 158 -5.71 -11.69 -11.30
C SER A 158 -5.48 -13.17 -10.97
N GLY A 159 -5.30 -13.47 -9.68
CA GLY A 159 -5.10 -14.84 -9.21
C GLY A 159 -4.93 -14.89 -7.69
N TYR A 160 -4.81 -16.10 -7.17
CA TYR A 160 -4.62 -16.36 -5.74
C TYR A 160 -3.15 -16.24 -5.36
N GLY A 161 -2.86 -15.38 -4.38
CA GLY A 161 -1.55 -15.21 -3.77
C GLY A 161 -1.42 -15.96 -2.45
N TYR A 162 -0.44 -15.55 -1.63
CA TYR A 162 -0.19 -16.14 -0.30
C TYR A 162 -1.37 -15.96 0.67
N SER A 163 -2.18 -14.91 0.50
CA SER A 163 -3.33 -14.58 1.36
C SER A 163 -4.59 -15.40 1.10
N GLY A 164 -4.62 -16.24 0.06
CA GLY A 164 -5.84 -16.94 -0.38
C GLY A 164 -6.91 -16.03 -1.02
N VAL A 165 -6.70 -14.71 -1.06
CA VAL A 165 -7.59 -13.76 -1.74
C VAL A 165 -7.27 -13.72 -3.24
N ARG A 166 -8.30 -13.64 -4.09
CA ARG A 166 -8.12 -13.42 -5.54
C ARG A 166 -7.87 -11.95 -5.79
N GLY A 167 -6.72 -11.59 -6.35
CA GLY A 167 -6.44 -10.17 -6.61
C GLY A 167 -5.30 -9.91 -7.59
N LEU A 168 -4.93 -8.64 -7.66
CA LEU A 168 -3.66 -8.17 -8.21
C LEU A 168 -2.74 -7.78 -7.04
N ASN A 169 -1.43 -7.85 -7.25
CA ASN A 169 -0.46 -7.69 -6.18
C ASN A 169 0.35 -6.41 -6.41
N ALA A 170 0.27 -5.45 -5.51
CA ALA A 170 1.02 -4.20 -5.56
C ALA A 170 2.21 -4.27 -4.60
N LEU A 171 3.42 -4.26 -5.15
CA LEU A 171 4.68 -4.17 -4.42
C LEU A 171 5.05 -2.69 -4.27
N LEU A 172 5.23 -2.22 -3.04
CA LEU A 172 5.58 -0.83 -2.72
C LEU A 172 6.92 -0.76 -1.98
N ALA A 173 7.59 0.37 -2.12
CA ALA A 173 8.69 0.78 -1.24
C ALA A 173 8.38 2.18 -0.71
N THR A 174 8.27 2.34 0.60
CA THR A 174 7.99 3.64 1.25
C THR A 174 9.19 4.11 2.05
N ALA A 175 9.52 5.40 1.95
CA ALA A 175 10.61 6.02 2.70
C ALA A 175 10.06 6.99 3.76
N SER A 176 10.61 6.92 4.97
CA SER A 176 10.18 7.71 6.14
C SER A 176 11.36 8.03 7.08
N THR A 177 11.14 8.90 8.07
CA THR A 177 12.04 9.07 9.23
C THR A 177 11.25 8.89 10.52
N LYS A 178 11.87 9.15 11.67
CA LYS A 178 11.17 9.18 12.97
C LYS A 178 10.10 10.29 13.06
N ASP A 179 10.25 11.37 12.28
CA ASP A 179 9.42 12.57 12.34
C ASP A 179 8.56 12.80 11.08
N ALA A 180 9.00 12.28 9.93
CA ALA A 180 8.37 12.47 8.63
C ALA A 180 7.49 11.26 8.23
N VAL A 181 6.21 11.55 7.95
CA VAL A 181 5.23 10.62 7.40
C VAL A 181 5.71 10.08 6.03
N PRO A 182 5.52 8.78 5.73
CA PRO A 182 6.07 8.15 4.52
C PRO A 182 5.67 8.80 3.19
N PHE A 183 6.55 8.63 2.20
CA PHE A 183 6.24 8.77 0.77
C PHE A 183 6.63 7.48 0.01
N ILE A 184 6.05 7.26 -1.16
CA ILE A 184 6.30 6.07 -1.99
C ILE A 184 7.53 6.31 -2.87
N ALA A 185 8.65 5.65 -2.55
CA ALA A 185 9.92 5.74 -3.29
C ALA A 185 9.94 4.85 -4.55
N ALA A 186 9.16 3.76 -4.58
CA ALA A 186 8.92 2.95 -5.78
C ALA A 186 7.62 2.14 -5.68
N GLN A 187 7.07 1.75 -6.83
CA GLN A 187 5.86 0.93 -6.97
C GLN A 187 5.98 -0.07 -8.12
N ARG A 188 5.30 -1.23 -8.01
CA ARG A 188 5.26 -2.22 -9.10
C ARG A 188 4.05 -3.15 -8.97
N LEU A 189 3.20 -3.18 -10.00
CA LEU A 189 2.13 -4.17 -10.08
C LEU A 189 2.67 -5.54 -10.53
N ARG A 190 2.16 -6.61 -9.92
CA ARG A 190 2.44 -8.01 -10.22
C ARG A 190 1.13 -8.80 -10.36
N LYS A 191 1.21 -9.97 -11.00
CA LYS A 191 0.09 -10.93 -11.02
C LYS A 191 -0.20 -11.41 -9.58
N GLY A 192 -1.45 -11.70 -9.24
CA GLY A 192 -1.85 -12.11 -7.88
C GLY A 192 -1.08 -13.32 -7.35
N ALA A 193 -0.79 -14.30 -8.22
CA ALA A 193 0.00 -15.49 -7.91
C ALA A 193 1.54 -15.28 -7.92
N ALA A 194 2.03 -14.05 -7.77
CA ALA A 194 3.44 -13.79 -7.53
C ALA A 194 3.79 -14.02 -6.05
N ASN A 195 4.96 -14.59 -5.74
CA ASN A 195 5.46 -14.55 -4.37
C ASN A 195 6.17 -13.21 -4.08
N SER A 196 6.15 -12.78 -2.82
CA SER A 196 6.70 -11.50 -2.34
C SER A 196 8.13 -11.25 -2.82
N ALA A 197 9.00 -12.26 -2.72
CA ALA A 197 10.38 -12.17 -3.19
C ALA A 197 10.56 -11.97 -4.73
N ARG A 198 9.52 -12.17 -5.57
CA ARG A 198 9.66 -12.14 -7.04
C ARG A 198 9.98 -10.73 -7.55
N GLY A 199 11.22 -10.57 -8.01
CA GLY A 199 11.75 -9.32 -8.54
C GLY A 199 12.22 -8.34 -7.46
N ALA A 200 12.09 -8.70 -6.18
CA ALA A 200 12.37 -7.84 -5.04
C ALA A 200 13.82 -7.31 -5.03
N LYS A 201 14.83 -8.14 -5.39
CA LYS A 201 16.22 -7.71 -5.58
C LYS A 201 16.33 -6.45 -6.47
N LYS A 202 15.69 -6.46 -7.65
CA LYS A 202 15.76 -5.33 -8.59
C LYS A 202 14.92 -4.15 -8.10
N PHE A 203 13.80 -4.43 -7.46
CA PHE A 203 12.92 -3.42 -6.90
C PHE A 203 13.60 -2.61 -5.77
N VAL A 204 14.28 -3.28 -4.84
CA VAL A 204 15.09 -2.64 -3.78
C VAL A 204 16.19 -1.76 -4.39
N THR A 205 16.89 -2.22 -5.43
CA THR A 205 17.88 -1.38 -6.15
C THR A 205 17.25 -0.17 -6.84
N GLU A 206 16.07 -0.31 -7.46
CA GLU A 206 15.34 0.82 -8.09
C GLU A 206 14.84 1.83 -7.04
N ALA A 207 14.34 1.35 -5.89
CA ALA A 207 13.85 2.17 -4.78
C ALA A 207 14.99 2.93 -4.09
N LEU A 208 16.07 2.24 -3.69
CA LEU A 208 17.24 2.87 -3.08
C LEU A 208 17.91 3.88 -4.02
N GLY A 209 18.06 3.53 -5.31
CA GLY A 209 18.58 4.47 -6.30
C GLY A 209 17.72 5.75 -6.43
N THR A 210 16.42 5.66 -6.18
CA THR A 210 15.53 6.83 -6.12
C THR A 210 15.69 7.60 -4.81
N LEU A 211 15.74 6.89 -3.68
CA LEU A 211 15.94 7.49 -2.35
C LEU A 211 17.24 8.29 -2.27
N THR A 212 18.37 7.74 -2.75
CA THR A 212 19.67 8.45 -2.79
C THR A 212 19.65 9.71 -3.67
N ARG A 213 18.71 9.84 -4.62
CA ARG A 213 18.52 11.07 -5.41
C ARG A 213 17.59 12.09 -4.74
N CYS A 214 16.70 11.66 -3.85
CA CYS A 214 15.91 12.54 -3.02
C CYS A 214 16.72 13.06 -1.82
N GLN A 215 17.40 12.15 -1.11
CA GLN A 215 18.18 12.41 0.10
C GLN A 215 19.61 11.84 -0.03
N PRO A 216 20.54 12.59 -0.67
CA PRO A 216 21.93 12.15 -0.81
C PRO A 216 22.64 12.07 0.54
N GLY A 217 23.46 11.03 0.74
CA GLY A 217 24.36 10.91 1.89
C GLY A 217 23.74 10.41 3.21
N SER A 218 22.41 10.40 3.36
CA SER A 218 21.77 9.86 4.58
C SER A 218 22.00 8.36 4.76
N LYS A 219 22.13 7.93 6.02
CA LYS A 219 22.14 6.52 6.41
C LYS A 219 20.75 5.92 6.12
N VAL A 220 20.69 4.76 5.48
CA VAL A 220 19.42 4.07 5.16
C VAL A 220 19.33 2.73 5.88
N LEU A 221 18.18 2.45 6.50
CA LEU A 221 17.82 1.14 7.02
C LEU A 221 16.65 0.56 6.23
N CYS A 222 16.91 -0.47 5.43
CA CYS A 222 15.86 -1.23 4.75
C CYS A 222 15.15 -2.16 5.74
N ARG A 223 13.83 -2.02 5.86
CA ARG A 223 12.98 -2.86 6.71
C ARG A 223 12.11 -3.80 5.87
N PHE A 224 12.02 -5.05 6.33
CA PHE A 224 11.46 -6.15 5.55
C PHE A 224 10.70 -7.17 6.43
N ASP A 225 9.61 -7.70 5.89
CA ASP A 225 8.91 -8.88 6.41
C ASP A 225 9.69 -10.21 6.18
N SER A 226 9.13 -11.32 6.68
CA SER A 226 9.67 -12.68 6.52
C SER A 226 9.50 -13.34 5.14
N ALA A 227 8.72 -12.75 4.22
CA ALA A 227 8.62 -13.12 2.82
C ALA A 227 9.68 -12.41 1.95
N TYR A 228 10.24 -11.29 2.41
CA TYR A 228 11.43 -10.64 1.87
C TYR A 228 12.77 -11.18 2.42
N TYR A 229 12.76 -12.02 3.46
CA TYR A 229 13.96 -12.67 4.01
C TYR A 229 14.64 -13.64 3.02
N GLY A 230 15.52 -13.08 2.18
CA GLY A 230 16.32 -13.83 1.23
C GLY A 230 17.53 -13.02 0.74
N HIS A 231 18.58 -13.73 0.31
CA HIS A 231 19.83 -13.11 -0.15
C HIS A 231 19.63 -12.10 -1.30
N GLY A 232 18.55 -12.19 -2.07
CA GLY A 232 18.22 -11.23 -3.15
C GLY A 232 18.04 -9.79 -2.64
N PRO A 233 16.96 -9.48 -1.90
CA PRO A 233 16.73 -8.17 -1.27
C PRO A 233 17.88 -7.73 -0.36
N VAL A 234 18.35 -8.60 0.54
CA VAL A 234 19.39 -8.24 1.53
C VAL A 234 20.71 -7.84 0.84
N SER A 235 21.15 -8.60 -0.17
CA SER A 235 22.35 -8.25 -0.95
C SER A 235 22.15 -7.02 -1.85
N ALA A 236 20.90 -6.65 -2.20
CA ALA A 236 20.63 -5.42 -2.94
C ALA A 236 20.74 -4.17 -2.04
N ALA A 237 20.23 -4.24 -0.81
CA ALA A 237 20.33 -3.16 0.17
C ALA A 237 21.79 -2.89 0.56
N LEU A 238 22.51 -3.93 1.00
CA LEU A 238 23.91 -3.83 1.42
C LEU A 238 24.83 -3.32 0.30
N LYS A 239 24.58 -3.69 -0.96
CA LYS A 239 25.36 -3.21 -2.12
C LYS A 239 25.06 -1.76 -2.52
N ALA A 240 24.00 -1.17 -1.98
CA ALA A 240 23.70 0.25 -2.10
C ALA A 240 24.10 1.05 -0.84
N GLY A 241 24.82 0.43 0.10
CA GLY A 241 25.24 1.06 1.37
C GLY A 241 24.16 1.13 2.45
N ALA A 242 22.98 0.57 2.21
CA ALA A 242 21.91 0.51 3.20
C ALA A 242 22.11 -0.65 4.18
N GLN A 243 21.82 -0.42 5.45
CA GLN A 243 21.66 -1.46 6.45
C GLN A 243 20.34 -2.19 6.27
N VAL A 244 20.17 -3.35 6.91
CA VAL A 244 18.97 -4.19 6.80
C VAL A 244 18.46 -4.59 8.19
N SER A 245 17.14 -4.55 8.37
CA SER A 245 16.41 -5.21 9.46
C SER A 245 15.28 -6.04 8.85
N VAL A 246 15.24 -7.35 9.12
CA VAL A 246 14.34 -8.29 8.42
C VAL A 246 13.81 -9.38 9.33
N THR A 247 12.48 -9.51 9.42
CA THR A 247 11.83 -10.57 10.20
C THR A 247 12.27 -11.94 9.70
N VAL A 248 12.73 -12.82 10.60
CA VAL A 248 13.14 -14.18 10.22
C VAL A 248 12.06 -15.19 10.56
N ARG A 249 11.98 -16.26 9.76
CA ARG A 249 11.10 -17.39 10.05
C ARG A 249 11.73 -18.24 11.16
N MET A 250 10.90 -18.84 12.01
CA MET A 250 11.32 -19.59 13.20
C MET A 250 11.87 -21.00 12.84
N ASP A 251 12.91 -21.02 12.00
CA ASP A 251 13.55 -22.24 11.49
C ASP A 251 14.51 -22.88 12.52
N PRO A 252 15.04 -24.09 12.27
CA PRO A 252 15.92 -24.78 13.23
C PRO A 252 17.24 -24.05 13.53
N ALA A 253 17.74 -23.16 12.66
CA ALA A 253 18.92 -22.36 12.94
C ALA A 253 18.58 -21.14 13.80
N VAL A 254 17.46 -20.47 13.53
CA VAL A 254 16.93 -19.37 14.36
C VAL A 254 16.60 -19.89 15.76
N LYS A 255 15.89 -21.02 15.89
CA LYS A 255 15.58 -21.65 17.19
C LYS A 255 16.83 -22.00 17.99
N ARG A 256 17.89 -22.51 17.35
CA ARG A 256 19.17 -22.78 18.04
C ARG A 256 19.87 -21.52 18.51
N ALA A 257 19.83 -20.43 17.73
CA ALA A 257 20.40 -19.15 18.15
C ALA A 257 19.66 -18.57 19.37
N ILE A 258 18.32 -18.57 19.35
CA ILE A 258 17.49 -18.17 20.50
C ILE A 258 17.85 -18.98 21.75
N ALA A 259 18.02 -20.30 21.62
CA ALA A 259 18.42 -21.18 22.72
C ALA A 259 19.87 -21.02 23.21
N THR A 260 20.64 -20.05 22.68
CA THR A 260 21.96 -19.65 23.23
C THR A 260 21.93 -18.30 23.96
N ILE A 261 20.77 -17.61 23.99
CA ILE A 261 20.59 -16.39 24.78
C ILE A 261 20.42 -16.82 26.25
N PRO A 262 21.28 -16.34 27.18
CA PRO A 262 21.14 -16.67 28.60
C PRO A 262 19.99 -15.88 29.23
N GLU A 263 19.46 -16.37 30.35
CA GLU A 263 18.21 -15.86 30.93
C GLU A 263 18.34 -14.45 31.54
N ASP A 264 19.57 -14.03 31.87
CA ASP A 264 19.91 -12.70 32.37
C ASP A 264 20.14 -11.65 31.26
N ALA A 265 20.14 -12.05 29.99
CA ALA A 265 20.29 -11.14 28.84
C ALA A 265 18.94 -10.62 28.27
N TRP A 266 17.82 -10.90 28.95
CA TRP A 266 16.49 -10.45 28.54
C TRP A 266 16.09 -9.16 29.25
N GLU A 267 15.89 -8.09 28.48
CA GLU A 267 15.47 -6.78 28.97
C GLU A 267 13.95 -6.61 28.81
N THR A 268 13.24 -6.37 29.92
CA THR A 268 11.79 -6.14 29.92
C THR A 268 11.45 -4.78 29.31
N ILE A 269 10.71 -4.80 28.20
CA ILE A 269 10.12 -3.61 27.59
C ILE A 269 8.63 -3.49 27.95
N HIS A 270 8.22 -2.29 28.31
CA HIS A 270 6.82 -1.94 28.56
C HIS A 270 6.30 -1.05 27.43
N TYR A 271 5.06 -1.29 26.99
CA TYR A 271 4.38 -0.42 26.03
C TYR A 271 3.46 0.56 26.77
N THR A 272 3.54 1.84 26.41
CA THR A 272 2.67 2.88 26.97
C THR A 272 1.20 2.61 26.65
N ASP A 273 0.94 2.21 25.40
CA ASP A 273 -0.33 1.68 24.92
C ASP A 273 -0.14 0.20 24.59
N ALA A 274 -1.03 -0.68 25.06
CA ALA A 274 -0.89 -2.11 24.83
C ALA A 274 -1.08 -2.45 23.34
N ILE A 275 -0.16 -3.26 22.80
CA ILE A 275 -0.11 -3.58 21.36
C ILE A 275 -0.92 -4.85 21.10
N LEU A 276 -1.76 -4.84 20.06
CA LEU A 276 -2.47 -6.04 19.63
C LEU A 276 -1.50 -7.07 19.03
N ASP A 277 -1.50 -8.27 19.62
CA ASP A 277 -0.79 -9.42 19.10
C ASP A 277 -1.67 -10.14 18.07
N GLU A 278 -1.41 -9.92 16.79
CA GLU A 278 -2.19 -10.46 15.68
C GLU A 278 -2.33 -11.99 15.69
N SER A 279 -1.39 -12.70 16.32
CA SER A 279 -1.39 -14.17 16.36
C SER A 279 -2.30 -14.77 17.42
N THR A 280 -2.80 -13.96 18.37
CA THR A 280 -3.72 -14.38 19.44
C THR A 280 -4.94 -13.45 19.60
N GLY A 281 -4.92 -12.25 19.03
CA GLY A 281 -5.96 -11.23 19.22
C GLY A 281 -5.93 -10.57 20.61
N VAL A 282 -4.83 -10.71 21.36
CA VAL A 282 -4.69 -10.23 22.74
C VAL A 282 -3.87 -8.94 22.78
N LEU A 283 -4.26 -7.99 23.64
CA LEU A 283 -3.46 -6.79 23.91
C LEU A 283 -2.30 -7.14 24.86
N VAL A 284 -1.08 -6.90 24.40
CA VAL A 284 0.17 -7.17 25.14
C VAL A 284 0.74 -5.85 25.65
N SER A 285 0.95 -5.73 26.97
CA SER A 285 1.47 -4.53 27.66
C SER A 285 2.95 -4.61 28.02
N SER A 286 3.55 -5.81 28.04
CA SER A 286 4.98 -6.02 28.21
C SER A 286 5.49 -7.17 27.34
N ALA A 287 6.77 -7.11 27.00
CA ALA A 287 7.53 -8.19 26.37
C ALA A 287 8.98 -8.11 26.87
N GLU A 288 9.81 -9.09 26.55
CA GLU A 288 11.25 -9.01 26.82
C GLU A 288 12.03 -9.09 25.50
N VAL A 289 13.12 -8.34 25.40
CA VAL A 289 14.01 -8.35 24.23
C VAL A 289 15.42 -8.77 24.61
N ALA A 290 16.06 -9.53 23.73
CA ALA A 290 17.45 -9.95 23.84
C ALA A 290 18.03 -10.10 22.44
N GLU A 291 19.35 -10.33 22.34
CA GLU A 291 19.99 -10.59 21.05
C GLU A 291 21.13 -11.61 21.13
N THR A 292 21.54 -12.08 19.95
CA THR A 292 22.73 -12.93 19.80
C THR A 292 23.39 -12.73 18.43
N GLY A 293 24.69 -12.97 18.34
CA GLY A 293 25.44 -12.89 17.09
C GLY A 293 24.92 -13.90 16.06
N PHE A 294 24.65 -13.44 14.82
CA PHE A 294 24.03 -14.28 13.80
C PHE A 294 24.67 -14.09 12.42
N THR A 295 24.56 -15.10 11.58
CA THR A 295 24.99 -15.02 10.17
C THR A 295 23.85 -15.50 9.29
N ALA A 296 23.28 -14.59 8.50
CA ALA A 296 22.27 -14.95 7.52
C ALA A 296 22.91 -15.71 6.34
N PHE A 297 22.12 -16.60 5.74
CA PHE A 297 22.46 -17.36 4.54
C PHE A 297 23.70 -18.27 4.65
N THR A 298 23.96 -18.89 5.81
CA THR A 298 25.09 -19.84 6.02
C THR A 298 25.17 -20.98 5.01
N SER A 299 24.05 -21.40 4.41
CA SER A 299 24.00 -22.39 3.32
C SER A 299 24.61 -21.90 1.99
N ARG A 300 24.94 -20.62 1.88
CA ARG A 300 25.64 -20.02 0.73
C ARG A 300 27.17 -20.08 0.88
N LYS A 301 27.85 -19.78 -0.24
CA LYS A 301 29.32 -19.57 -0.30
C LYS A 301 29.75 -18.55 0.76
N LYS A 302 30.96 -18.66 1.31
CA LYS A 302 31.45 -17.77 2.39
C LYS A 302 31.24 -16.27 2.08
N ALA A 303 31.50 -15.83 0.84
CA ALA A 303 31.33 -14.44 0.39
C ALA A 303 29.87 -14.01 0.08
N GLU A 304 28.89 -14.89 0.23
CA GLU A 304 27.44 -14.61 0.13
C GLU A 304 26.74 -14.69 1.50
N ARG A 305 27.50 -14.93 2.58
CA ARG A 305 26.99 -14.92 3.97
C ARG A 305 27.01 -13.50 4.50
N VAL A 306 26.00 -13.13 5.27
CA VAL A 306 25.87 -11.78 5.84
C VAL A 306 25.96 -11.89 7.36
N PRO A 307 27.04 -11.41 8.00
CA PRO A 307 27.11 -11.31 9.46
C PRO A 307 26.20 -10.19 9.97
N GLY A 308 25.82 -10.27 11.24
CA GLY A 308 24.98 -9.31 11.94
C GLY A 308 24.54 -9.90 13.28
N ARG A 309 23.35 -9.52 13.75
CA ARG A 309 22.74 -10.05 14.97
C ARG A 309 21.30 -10.48 14.74
N LEU A 310 20.86 -11.43 15.54
CA LEU A 310 19.47 -11.84 15.66
C LEU A 310 18.92 -11.17 16.92
N VAL A 311 18.08 -10.16 16.74
CA VAL A 311 17.32 -9.55 17.85
C VAL A 311 16.02 -10.32 18.00
N VAL A 312 15.66 -10.62 19.23
CA VAL A 312 14.60 -11.56 19.60
C VAL A 312 13.75 -10.92 20.67
N ARG A 313 12.44 -10.84 20.41
CA ARG A 313 11.43 -10.44 21.39
C ARG A 313 10.59 -11.65 21.79
N ARG A 314 10.52 -11.94 23.09
CA ARG A 314 9.66 -12.98 23.66
C ARG A 314 8.45 -12.37 24.37
N ILE A 315 7.31 -13.02 24.26
CA ILE A 315 6.05 -12.68 24.96
C ILE A 315 5.63 -13.93 25.73
N PRO A 316 5.35 -13.85 27.05
CA PRO A 316 4.83 -14.97 27.82
C PRO A 316 3.53 -15.54 27.22
N GLU A 317 3.41 -16.86 27.15
CA GLU A 317 2.20 -17.52 26.69
C GLU A 317 1.17 -17.61 27.82
N LEU A 318 0.10 -16.84 27.71
CA LEU A 318 -0.97 -16.78 28.72
C LEU A 318 -1.90 -18.01 28.67
N ASN A 319 -1.94 -18.76 27.56
CA ASN A 319 -2.69 -20.00 27.42
C ASN A 319 -1.76 -21.20 27.09
N PRO A 320 -0.90 -21.63 28.03
CA PRO A 320 -0.02 -22.78 27.82
C PRO A 320 -0.86 -24.05 27.61
N LYS A 321 -0.81 -24.61 26.40
CA LYS A 321 -1.42 -25.91 26.11
C LYS A 321 -0.72 -26.96 26.98
N LYS A 322 -1.44 -27.55 27.94
CA LYS A 322 -0.92 -28.52 28.90
C LYS A 322 -0.44 -29.82 28.23
N ALA A 323 0.78 -29.79 27.68
CA ALA A 323 1.58 -30.98 27.47
C ALA A 323 2.01 -31.55 28.83
N ALA A 324 1.97 -32.87 28.98
CA ALA A 324 2.36 -33.53 30.23
C ALA A 324 3.90 -33.67 30.29
N GLY A 325 4.59 -32.61 30.73
CA GLY A 325 6.05 -32.59 30.90
C GLY A 325 6.57 -31.22 31.35
N GLN A 326 7.88 -31.07 31.46
CA GLN A 326 8.50 -29.75 31.53
C GLN A 326 8.27 -29.05 30.18
N GLY A 327 7.55 -27.92 30.20
CA GLY A 327 7.34 -27.11 28.99
C GLY A 327 8.68 -26.60 28.46
N THR A 328 8.91 -26.71 27.16
CA THR A 328 10.14 -26.20 26.55
C THR A 328 10.09 -24.68 26.45
N LEU A 329 11.24 -24.05 26.19
CA LEU A 329 11.35 -22.60 25.98
C LEU A 329 10.31 -22.07 24.99
N PHE A 330 9.99 -22.83 23.93
CA PHE A 330 9.03 -22.46 22.88
C PHE A 330 7.56 -22.83 23.19
N ASP A 331 7.29 -23.46 24.35
CA ASP A 331 5.94 -23.73 24.84
C ASP A 331 5.48 -22.71 25.91
N SER A 332 6.44 -22.04 26.57
CA SER A 332 6.19 -21.01 27.59
C SER A 332 6.17 -19.57 27.05
N HIS A 333 6.82 -19.32 25.92
CA HIS A 333 6.91 -18.00 25.29
C HIS A 333 6.74 -18.07 23.77
N ARG A 334 6.11 -17.05 23.19
CA ARG A 334 6.07 -16.81 21.74
C ARG A 334 7.18 -15.85 21.34
N PHE A 335 7.95 -16.24 20.33
CA PHE A 335 9.16 -15.52 19.90
C PHE A 335 8.97 -14.86 18.54
N HIS A 336 9.22 -13.55 18.49
CA HIS A 336 9.33 -12.76 17.27
C HIS A 336 10.80 -12.41 17.09
N ALA A 337 11.43 -12.83 16.01
CA ALA A 337 12.85 -12.62 15.78
C ALA A 337 13.10 -11.94 14.44
N PHE A 338 14.10 -11.06 14.40
CA PHE A 338 14.54 -10.40 13.18
C PHE A 338 16.07 -10.34 13.12
N PHE A 339 16.59 -10.47 11.90
CA PHE A 339 18.01 -10.32 11.62
C PHE A 339 18.28 -8.85 11.26
N THR A 340 19.28 -8.24 11.92
CA THR A 340 19.74 -6.89 11.58
C THR A 340 21.24 -6.85 11.35
N THR A 341 21.66 -6.01 10.41
CA THR A 341 23.08 -5.69 10.15
C THR A 341 23.52 -4.38 10.82
N VAL A 342 22.61 -3.67 11.48
CA VAL A 342 22.96 -2.50 12.31
C VAL A 342 23.69 -2.97 13.56
N ASP A 343 24.83 -2.34 13.86
CA ASP A 343 25.66 -2.64 15.04
C ASP A 343 24.99 -2.22 16.36
N HIS A 344 25.31 -2.91 17.45
CA HIS A 344 24.78 -2.62 18.80
C HIS A 344 25.18 -1.23 19.31
N GLY A 345 26.38 -0.73 18.97
CA GLY A 345 26.81 0.62 19.30
C GLY A 345 26.13 1.74 18.51
N VAL A 346 25.27 1.40 17.53
CA VAL A 346 24.52 2.35 16.70
C VAL A 346 23.01 2.31 17.02
N LEU A 347 22.47 1.12 17.30
CA LEU A 347 21.16 0.93 17.91
C LEU A 347 21.27 -0.18 18.95
N ASP A 348 20.92 0.07 20.20
CA ASP A 348 20.79 -0.98 21.22
C ASP A 348 19.64 -1.97 20.88
N THR A 349 19.50 -3.04 21.66
CA THR A 349 18.50 -4.09 21.47
C THR A 349 17.06 -3.56 21.44
N VAL A 350 16.73 -2.61 22.32
CA VAL A 350 15.38 -2.04 22.48
C VAL A 350 15.07 -1.07 21.34
N ALA A 351 16.03 -0.20 21.00
CA ALA A 351 15.95 0.71 19.86
C ALA A 351 15.83 -0.05 18.54
N ALA A 352 16.54 -1.17 18.39
CA ALA A 352 16.44 -2.05 17.23
C ALA A 352 15.04 -2.69 17.10
N ASP A 353 14.47 -3.26 18.18
CA ASP A 353 13.09 -3.81 18.13
C ASP A 353 12.05 -2.72 17.83
N LYS A 354 12.18 -1.55 18.46
CA LYS A 354 11.30 -0.40 18.20
C LYS A 354 11.39 0.06 16.74
N ALA A 355 12.59 0.20 16.20
CA ALA A 355 12.82 0.58 14.80
C ALA A 355 12.34 -0.49 13.81
N HIS A 356 12.43 -1.78 14.17
CA HIS A 356 11.90 -2.88 13.35
C HIS A 356 10.37 -2.95 13.37
N ARG A 357 9.73 -2.83 14.55
CA ARG A 357 8.25 -2.79 14.66
C ARG A 357 7.61 -1.61 13.94
N GLN A 358 8.31 -0.48 13.82
CA GLN A 358 7.87 0.65 13.01
C GLN A 358 7.77 0.35 11.49
N HIS A 359 8.13 -0.86 11.03
CA HIS A 359 7.86 -1.32 9.66
C HIS A 359 6.38 -1.25 9.28
N ALA A 360 5.46 -1.46 10.24
CA ALA A 360 4.00 -1.40 10.03
C ALA A 360 3.48 -0.06 9.49
N VAL A 361 4.30 1.00 9.48
CA VAL A 361 4.00 2.28 8.80
C VAL A 361 3.67 2.08 7.30
N ILE A 362 4.23 1.06 6.64
CA ILE A 362 3.87 0.75 5.24
C ILE A 362 2.44 0.21 5.09
N GLU A 363 1.90 -0.44 6.12
CA GLU A 363 0.53 -0.98 6.12
C GLU A 363 -0.50 0.16 6.17
N GLN A 364 -0.18 1.25 6.87
CA GLN A 364 -0.98 2.47 6.82
C GLN A 364 -0.99 3.10 5.41
N VAL A 365 0.13 3.06 4.67
CA VAL A 365 0.18 3.52 3.27
C VAL A 365 -0.60 2.58 2.35
N ASN A 366 -0.52 1.26 2.57
CA ASN A 366 -1.35 0.27 1.88
C ASN A 366 -2.86 0.52 2.13
N ALA A 367 -3.24 0.92 3.34
CA ALA A 367 -4.62 1.27 3.70
C ALA A 367 -5.07 2.59 3.05
N ASP A 368 -4.32 3.69 3.23
CA ASP A 368 -4.60 5.00 2.60
C ASP A 368 -4.81 4.90 1.08
N LEU A 369 -4.04 4.03 0.41
CA LEU A 369 -4.19 3.76 -1.02
C LEU A 369 -5.45 2.93 -1.36
N LYS A 370 -5.78 1.92 -0.55
CA LYS A 370 -7.00 1.10 -0.73
C LYS A 370 -8.29 1.85 -0.38
N ASP A 371 -8.23 2.79 0.56
CA ASP A 371 -9.35 3.69 0.86
C ASP A 371 -9.41 4.90 -0.11
N SER A 372 -8.61 4.85 -1.19
CA SER A 372 -8.60 5.86 -2.24
C SER A 372 -8.30 5.24 -3.63
N ALA A 373 -7.25 5.68 -4.32
CA ALA A 373 -7.02 5.40 -5.74
C ALA A 373 -6.80 3.91 -6.09
N LEU A 374 -6.64 3.01 -5.11
CA LEU A 374 -6.53 1.56 -5.30
C LEU A 374 -7.69 0.76 -4.69
N ALA A 375 -8.80 1.41 -4.30
CA ALA A 375 -10.03 0.76 -3.82
C ALA A 375 -10.52 -0.32 -4.78
N HIS A 376 -10.34 -0.11 -6.08
CA HIS A 376 -10.42 -1.16 -7.08
C HIS A 376 -9.41 -0.92 -8.21
N MET A 377 -9.18 -1.97 -9.00
CA MET A 377 -8.36 -1.88 -10.22
C MET A 377 -9.29 -1.61 -11.42
N PRO A 378 -9.25 -0.45 -12.08
CA PRO A 378 -10.36 -0.01 -12.94
C PRO A 378 -10.39 -0.61 -14.35
N SER A 379 -9.41 -1.45 -14.73
CA SER A 379 -9.36 -2.09 -16.05
C SER A 379 -9.41 -3.61 -15.99
N GLY A 380 -9.83 -4.24 -17.08
CA GLY A 380 -9.53 -5.65 -17.38
C GLY A 380 -8.07 -5.85 -17.82
N HIS A 381 -7.41 -4.80 -18.34
CA HIS A 381 -6.07 -4.87 -18.93
C HIS A 381 -4.96 -4.70 -17.87
N PHE A 382 -4.00 -5.63 -17.82
CA PHE A 382 -2.93 -5.60 -16.81
C PHE A 382 -2.03 -4.37 -16.95
N GLY A 383 -1.73 -3.92 -18.18
CA GLY A 383 -0.92 -2.73 -18.42
C GLY A 383 -1.60 -1.43 -17.98
N ALA A 384 -2.92 -1.34 -18.15
CA ALA A 384 -3.72 -0.20 -17.69
C ALA A 384 -3.72 -0.11 -16.15
N ASN A 385 -3.99 -1.23 -15.48
CA ASN A 385 -3.92 -1.34 -14.02
C ASN A 385 -2.50 -1.05 -13.48
N SER A 386 -1.46 -1.44 -14.22
CA SER A 386 -0.07 -1.15 -13.84
C SER A 386 0.25 0.34 -13.94
N ALA A 387 -0.23 1.03 -14.98
CA ALA A 387 -0.08 2.47 -15.12
C ALA A 387 -0.90 3.26 -14.09
N TRP A 388 -2.10 2.76 -13.77
CA TRP A 388 -2.97 3.29 -12.72
C TRP A 388 -2.27 3.28 -11.34
N LEU A 389 -1.59 2.19 -10.98
CA LEU A 389 -0.77 2.13 -9.75
C LEU A 389 0.34 3.19 -9.72
N VAL A 390 0.99 3.49 -10.86
CA VAL A 390 2.03 4.52 -10.92
C VAL A 390 1.42 5.93 -10.80
N ALA A 391 0.27 6.18 -11.43
CA ALA A 391 -0.47 7.43 -11.25
C ALA A 391 -0.93 7.61 -9.78
N ALA A 392 -1.40 6.55 -9.12
CA ALA A 392 -1.78 6.57 -7.71
C ALA A 392 -0.58 6.90 -6.80
N ALA A 393 0.61 6.32 -7.06
CA ALA A 393 1.83 6.65 -6.32
C ALA A 393 2.28 8.11 -6.54
N ILE A 394 2.16 8.64 -7.77
CA ILE A 394 2.40 10.06 -8.07
C ILE A 394 1.41 10.95 -7.31
N ALA A 395 0.12 10.61 -7.31
CA ALA A 395 -0.92 11.34 -6.60
C ALA A 395 -0.72 11.35 -5.09
N TYR A 396 -0.38 10.19 -4.48
CA TYR A 396 -0.05 10.08 -3.07
C TYR A 396 1.11 11.01 -2.69
N ASN A 397 2.24 10.91 -3.38
CA ASN A 397 3.41 11.75 -3.14
C ASN A 397 3.10 13.24 -3.34
N LEU A 398 2.24 13.59 -4.30
CA LEU A 398 1.81 14.97 -4.54
C LEU A 398 0.93 15.52 -3.40
N THR A 399 0.00 14.73 -2.84
CA THR A 399 -0.78 15.19 -1.69
C THR A 399 0.12 15.36 -0.46
N ARG A 400 1.00 14.38 -0.18
CA ARG A 400 2.01 14.49 0.90
C ARG A 400 2.88 15.76 0.78
N ALA A 401 3.36 16.07 -0.42
CA ALA A 401 4.11 17.30 -0.69
C ALA A 401 3.26 18.57 -0.48
N THR A 402 1.98 18.53 -0.85
CA THR A 402 1.04 19.64 -0.67
C THR A 402 0.72 19.86 0.81
N GLY A 403 0.51 18.80 1.60
CA GLY A 403 0.29 18.86 3.04
C GLY A 403 1.50 19.41 3.80
N ILE A 404 2.72 19.03 3.40
CA ILE A 404 3.97 19.61 3.93
C ILE A 404 4.06 21.11 3.65
N LEU A 405 3.74 21.56 2.44
CA LEU A 405 3.76 23.00 2.08
C LEU A 405 2.61 23.81 2.70
N ALA A 406 1.47 23.17 3.00
CA ALA A 406 0.38 23.78 3.77
C ALA A 406 0.73 23.91 5.27
N GLY A 407 1.61 23.03 5.77
CA GLY A 407 2.14 23.08 7.12
C GLY A 407 1.12 22.70 8.21
N GLY A 408 1.47 23.01 9.46
CA GLY A 408 0.62 22.73 10.63
C GLY A 408 0.23 21.25 10.74
N THR A 409 -1.06 20.97 10.91
CA THR A 409 -1.61 19.61 10.99
C THR A 409 -1.51 18.85 9.67
N PHE A 410 -1.57 19.53 8.51
CA PHE A 410 -1.54 18.88 7.20
C PHE A 410 -0.19 18.21 6.90
N ALA A 411 0.90 18.72 7.47
CA ALA A 411 2.21 18.08 7.34
C ALA A 411 2.25 16.63 7.87
N LYS A 412 1.35 16.26 8.80
CA LYS A 412 1.26 14.90 9.40
C LYS A 412 -0.09 14.17 9.16
N ALA A 413 -1.00 14.73 8.37
CA ALA A 413 -2.30 14.14 8.10
C ALA A 413 -2.22 12.95 7.11
N SER A 414 -3.11 11.96 7.25
CA SER A 414 -3.25 10.89 6.24
C SER A 414 -3.95 11.40 4.98
N GLN A 415 -3.83 10.69 3.85
CA GLN A 415 -4.39 11.20 2.59
C GLN A 415 -5.92 11.38 2.64
N GLY A 416 -6.61 10.55 3.44
CA GLY A 416 -8.05 10.71 3.72
C GLY A 416 -8.38 11.90 4.62
N GLN A 417 -7.48 12.30 5.52
CA GLN A 417 -7.65 13.50 6.36
C GLN A 417 -7.34 14.79 5.58
N GLU A 418 -6.33 14.77 4.71
CA GLU A 418 -6.00 15.90 3.82
C GLU A 418 -7.18 16.24 2.89
N ARG A 419 -7.84 15.22 2.32
CA ARG A 419 -9.04 15.37 1.47
C ARG A 419 -10.29 15.86 2.19
N ASN A 420 -10.45 15.56 3.48
CA ASN A 420 -11.63 15.94 4.27
C ASN A 420 -11.42 17.17 5.17
N GLY A 421 -10.21 17.73 5.20
CA GLY A 421 -9.89 18.92 5.98
C GLY A 421 -10.53 20.21 5.44
N PRO A 422 -10.49 21.33 6.20
CA PRO A 422 -11.15 22.59 5.83
C PRO A 422 -10.60 23.24 4.55
N ALA A 423 -9.45 22.82 4.03
CA ALA A 423 -8.94 23.23 2.72
C ALA A 423 -9.65 22.57 1.52
N HIS A 424 -10.41 21.49 1.77
CA HIS A 424 -11.08 20.67 0.75
C HIS A 424 -12.56 20.37 1.09
N ALA A 425 -13.12 20.97 2.16
CA ALA A 425 -14.43 20.63 2.69
C ALA A 425 -15.59 20.85 1.70
N HIS A 426 -16.17 19.75 1.20
CA HIS A 426 -17.37 19.77 0.37
C HIS A 426 -18.64 20.02 1.19
N PRO A 427 -19.48 21.02 0.84
CA PRO A 427 -20.84 21.12 1.34
C PRO A 427 -21.73 20.10 0.61
N GLY A 428 -21.71 18.83 1.02
CA GLY A 428 -22.58 17.81 0.40
C GLY A 428 -22.44 16.35 0.86
N SER A 429 -21.28 15.90 1.33
CA SER A 429 -21.06 14.48 1.71
C SER A 429 -21.63 14.14 3.11
N GLY A 430 -22.85 14.58 3.39
CA GLY A 430 -23.50 14.57 4.72
C GLY A 430 -24.77 13.75 4.83
N ALA A 431 -25.07 12.88 3.85
CA ALA A 431 -26.30 12.09 3.81
C ALA A 431 -26.05 10.68 3.25
N HIS A 432 -25.64 9.74 4.12
CA HIS A 432 -26.03 8.30 4.07
C HIS A 432 -25.36 7.43 5.15
N ARG A 433 -24.34 7.91 5.88
CA ARG A 433 -23.61 7.12 6.90
C ARG A 433 -23.53 7.81 8.27
N ALA A 434 -24.68 8.19 8.80
CA ALA A 434 -24.82 8.84 10.12
C ALA A 434 -25.87 8.12 10.99
N GLN A 435 -25.51 6.92 11.47
CA GLN A 435 -26.25 6.23 12.53
C GLN A 435 -25.28 5.37 13.36
N CYS A 436 -25.51 5.29 14.66
CA CYS A 436 -24.70 4.58 15.65
C CYS A 436 -23.24 5.05 15.81
N GLN A 437 -23.06 6.20 16.46
CA GLN A 437 -22.20 6.27 17.66
C GLN A 437 -22.54 7.52 18.49
N GLU A 438 -23.28 7.35 19.57
CA GLU A 438 -23.20 8.29 20.70
C GLU A 438 -21.90 8.00 21.44
N ASN A 439 -21.10 9.03 21.69
CA ASN A 439 -20.16 9.06 22.81
C ASN A 439 -19.88 10.51 23.21
N GLN A 440 -19.83 10.77 24.50
CA GLN A 440 -19.71 12.11 25.06
C GLN A 440 -18.23 12.48 25.24
N ALA A 441 -17.85 13.71 24.89
CA ALA A 441 -16.57 14.32 25.22
C ALA A 441 -16.80 15.75 25.74
N PRO A 442 -16.01 16.23 26.73
CA PRO A 442 -16.35 17.44 27.48
C PRO A 442 -16.03 18.74 26.74
N ALA A 443 -16.74 19.80 27.10
CA ALA A 443 -16.49 21.15 26.60
C ALA A 443 -15.19 21.73 27.17
N SER A 444 -14.40 22.39 26.31
CA SER A 444 -13.40 23.39 26.68
C SER A 444 -13.53 24.58 25.73
N ALA A 445 -13.20 25.79 26.19
CA ALA A 445 -13.63 27.04 25.57
C ALA A 445 -12.49 28.04 25.34
N GLY A 446 -12.63 28.84 24.29
CA GLY A 446 -11.68 29.87 23.85
C GLY A 446 -11.35 29.69 22.36
N LEU A 447 -11.36 30.73 21.51
CA LEU A 447 -11.65 32.15 21.69
C LEU A 447 -12.52 32.66 20.52
N ALA A 448 -13.27 33.74 20.73
CA ALA A 448 -14.18 34.30 19.73
C ALA A 448 -13.93 35.79 19.50
N LEU A 449 -13.85 36.21 18.23
CA LEU A 449 -13.94 37.60 17.72
C LEU A 449 -14.01 37.52 16.17
N GLY A 450 -14.97 38.15 15.46
CA GLY A 450 -16.12 38.93 15.93
C GLY A 450 -17.27 39.01 14.90
N ASN A 451 -18.45 39.40 15.35
CA ASN A 451 -19.71 39.38 14.59
C ASN A 451 -19.90 40.51 13.58
N ARG A 452 -20.70 40.26 12.51
CA ARG A 452 -21.71 41.23 12.03
C ARG A 452 -22.90 40.60 11.25
N ARG A 453 -23.96 40.29 12.02
CA ARG A 453 -25.42 40.33 11.69
C ARG A 453 -25.94 39.80 10.34
N GLY A 454 -26.81 38.78 10.42
CA GLY A 454 -27.74 38.36 9.35
C GLY A 454 -28.90 37.53 9.92
N THR A 455 -30.00 38.20 10.28
CA THR A 455 -31.22 37.69 10.96
C THR A 455 -31.68 36.26 10.61
N ALA A 456 -31.85 35.41 11.63
CA ALA A 456 -32.60 34.15 11.54
C ALA A 456 -34.03 34.32 12.08
N LEU A 457 -35.02 33.73 11.40
CA LEU A 457 -36.39 33.62 11.89
C LEU A 457 -36.59 32.28 12.60
N HIS A 458 -36.99 32.33 13.88
CA HIS A 458 -37.41 31.15 14.61
C HIS A 458 -38.90 30.85 14.36
N PHE A 459 -39.24 29.59 14.14
CA PHE A 459 -40.51 29.04 14.58
C PHE A 459 -40.29 27.74 15.35
N ARG A 460 -41.08 27.52 16.40
CA ARG A 460 -40.83 26.49 17.41
C ARG A 460 -42.13 25.71 17.67
N ALA A 461 -42.13 24.42 17.39
CA ALA A 461 -43.19 23.49 17.79
C ALA A 461 -42.66 22.56 18.90
N ARG A 462 -43.54 22.16 19.83
CA ARG A 462 -43.19 21.28 20.96
C ARG A 462 -43.62 19.83 20.68
N PRO A 463 -42.93 18.82 21.24
CA PRO A 463 -43.39 17.43 21.21
C PRO A 463 -44.51 17.16 22.22
N THR A 464 -45.25 16.07 22.01
CA THR A 464 -46.18 15.44 22.97
C THR A 464 -45.93 13.93 23.07
N PRO A 465 -46.26 13.25 24.18
CA PRO A 465 -45.58 11.99 24.55
C PRO A 465 -46.41 10.69 24.45
N ASN A 466 -45.68 9.58 24.29
CA ASN A 466 -45.92 8.18 24.68
C ASN A 466 -47.35 7.59 24.77
N ARG A 467 -47.53 6.43 24.11
CA ARG A 467 -47.95 5.19 24.80
C ARG A 467 -47.37 3.94 24.11
N LEU A 468 -47.17 2.87 24.88
CA LEU A 468 -46.71 1.54 24.48
C LEU A 468 -47.77 0.47 24.83
N GLU A 469 -47.41 -0.82 24.67
CA GLU A 469 -48.13 -2.05 25.05
C GLU A 469 -49.09 -2.63 23.95
N PRO A 470 -49.37 -3.98 23.93
CA PRO A 470 -48.48 -4.94 23.25
C PRO A 470 -49.18 -6.13 22.50
N PHE A 471 -48.39 -7.02 21.88
CA PHE A 471 -48.79 -8.30 21.21
C PHE A 471 -49.75 -8.13 19.98
N THR A 472 -49.96 -9.11 19.08
CA THR A 472 -49.80 -10.58 19.13
C THR A 472 -49.36 -11.17 17.77
N GLU A 473 -48.76 -12.36 17.75
CA GLU A 473 -48.61 -13.19 16.53
C GLU A 473 -49.95 -13.76 16.02
N PRO A 474 -49.99 -14.20 14.74
CA PRO A 474 -50.60 -15.50 14.47
C PRO A 474 -49.86 -16.39 13.45
N SER A 475 -49.52 -17.60 13.92
CA SER A 475 -49.51 -18.93 13.28
C SER A 475 -49.53 -19.11 11.74
N ALA A 476 -48.81 -20.16 11.28
CA ALA A 476 -48.78 -20.61 9.89
C ALA A 476 -49.94 -21.54 9.48
N ALA A 477 -50.25 -21.58 8.17
CA ALA A 477 -51.06 -22.63 7.53
C ALA A 477 -50.65 -22.87 6.06
N GLN A 478 -50.79 -24.12 5.60
CA GLN A 478 -50.62 -24.62 4.23
C GLN A 478 -51.77 -25.63 3.95
N PRO A 479 -51.93 -26.23 2.74
CA PRO A 479 -51.50 -25.84 1.38
C PRO A 479 -52.69 -25.81 0.37
N GLY A 480 -52.44 -25.54 -0.92
CA GLY A 480 -53.42 -25.69 -2.01
C GLY A 480 -52.79 -26.18 -3.32
N ASN A 481 -53.43 -27.15 -4.00
CA ASN A 481 -52.90 -27.84 -5.19
C ASN A 481 -53.37 -27.23 -6.52
N HIS A 482 -52.57 -27.39 -7.59
CA HIS A 482 -52.94 -27.91 -8.93
C HIS A 482 -51.66 -28.03 -9.81
N ARG A 483 -50.99 -29.19 -9.83
CA ARG A 483 -51.07 -30.27 -10.86
C ARG A 483 -50.67 -29.88 -12.30
N GLY A 484 -49.59 -30.49 -12.82
CA GLY A 484 -49.16 -30.38 -14.23
C GLY A 484 -47.84 -31.14 -14.55
N THR A 485 -47.89 -32.47 -14.69
CA THR A 485 -46.76 -33.40 -15.00
C THR A 485 -47.32 -34.71 -15.62
N PRO A 486 -46.52 -35.67 -16.13
CA PRO A 486 -45.05 -35.74 -16.37
C PRO A 486 -44.73 -35.57 -17.88
N ALA A 487 -43.71 -36.12 -18.58
CA ALA A 487 -42.53 -37.00 -18.35
C ALA A 487 -41.48 -36.76 -19.49
N GLY A 488 -40.26 -37.32 -19.51
CA GLY A 488 -39.55 -38.14 -18.54
C GLY A 488 -38.11 -38.54 -18.98
N ARG A 489 -37.31 -39.00 -17.99
CA ARG A 489 -36.25 -40.05 -18.01
C ARG A 489 -35.26 -40.19 -19.20
N GLU A 490 -33.97 -39.98 -18.93
CA GLU A 490 -32.88 -40.96 -18.64
C GLU A 490 -31.60 -40.13 -18.34
N ALA A 491 -30.71 -40.39 -17.37
CA ALA A 491 -30.12 -41.59 -16.74
C ALA A 491 -28.81 -42.06 -17.43
N GLY A 492 -27.66 -41.69 -16.85
CA GLY A 492 -26.32 -42.14 -17.26
C GLY A 492 -25.24 -41.52 -16.38
N ALA A 493 -24.29 -42.32 -15.89
CA ALA A 493 -23.26 -41.87 -14.94
C ALA A 493 -21.95 -42.68 -15.06
N LEU A 494 -20.83 -42.04 -14.68
CA LEU A 494 -19.48 -42.62 -14.52
C LEU A 494 -18.80 -43.10 -15.83
N PRO A 495 -17.48 -43.39 -15.86
CA PRO A 495 -16.49 -43.39 -14.77
C PRO A 495 -15.23 -42.53 -14.99
N VAL A 496 -14.36 -42.53 -13.98
CA VAL A 496 -13.00 -41.96 -13.96
C VAL A 496 -11.95 -42.99 -14.43
N PRO A 497 -10.91 -42.59 -15.19
CA PRO A 497 -9.68 -43.37 -15.33
C PRO A 497 -8.58 -42.93 -14.34
N LYS A 498 -7.79 -43.90 -13.84
CA LYS A 498 -6.52 -43.69 -13.12
C LYS A 498 -5.34 -44.14 -14.00
N ASN A 499 -4.13 -44.11 -13.43
CA ASN A 499 -2.88 -44.75 -13.90
C ASN A 499 -2.16 -43.98 -15.04
N GLU A 500 -0.82 -43.96 -15.14
CA GLU A 500 0.23 -44.39 -14.19
C GLU A 500 1.58 -43.64 -14.38
N THR A 501 2.60 -44.08 -13.63
CA THR A 501 3.91 -43.43 -13.42
C THR A 501 4.96 -43.59 -14.53
N ALA A 502 6.01 -42.75 -14.43
CA ALA A 502 7.41 -42.99 -14.85
C ALA A 502 7.82 -42.46 -16.26
N PRO A 503 9.13 -42.43 -16.62
CA PRO A 503 9.81 -41.12 -16.67
C PRO A 503 10.63 -40.82 -17.94
N VAL A 504 10.70 -39.53 -18.32
CA VAL A 504 11.54 -39.08 -19.44
C VAL A 504 13.02 -39.04 -19.05
N ARG A 505 13.83 -39.82 -19.77
CA ARG A 505 15.28 -39.99 -19.56
C ARG A 505 16.07 -38.86 -20.20
N ARG A 506 17.12 -38.35 -19.53
CA ARG A 506 18.12 -37.48 -20.17
C ARG A 506 18.82 -38.25 -21.30
N GLN A 507 19.03 -37.60 -22.43
CA GLN A 507 20.16 -37.92 -23.32
C GLN A 507 21.22 -36.82 -23.19
N GLN A 508 22.48 -37.26 -23.10
CA GLN A 508 23.64 -36.41 -23.31
C GLN A 508 24.16 -36.73 -24.72
N THR A 509 24.55 -35.70 -25.47
CA THR A 509 25.46 -35.85 -26.61
C THR A 509 26.75 -35.09 -26.29
N THR A 510 27.88 -35.74 -26.53
CA THR A 510 29.23 -35.24 -26.28
C THR A 510 30.08 -35.45 -27.53
N THR A 511 31.27 -34.82 -27.57
CA THR A 511 32.21 -34.76 -28.71
C THR A 511 31.68 -33.91 -29.88
N GLY A 512 32.50 -33.19 -30.65
CA GLY A 512 33.90 -32.77 -30.51
C GLY A 512 34.03 -31.41 -31.23
N GLY A 513 34.99 -30.52 -30.95
CA GLY A 513 36.43 -30.75 -30.81
C GLY A 513 37.11 -30.06 -32.00
N GLY A 514 37.88 -28.99 -31.76
CA GLY A 514 38.43 -28.17 -32.85
C GLY A 514 39.06 -26.87 -32.36
N SER A 515 40.35 -26.93 -32.02
CA SER A 515 41.18 -25.79 -31.61
C SER A 515 41.91 -25.17 -32.80
N VAL A 516 41.84 -23.84 -32.95
CA VAL A 516 42.85 -23.04 -33.64
C VAL A 516 43.17 -21.83 -32.76
N ASP A 517 44.41 -21.36 -32.81
CA ASP A 517 45.04 -20.40 -31.90
C ASP A 517 45.44 -19.11 -32.65
N GLN A 518 45.94 -18.09 -31.93
CA GLN A 518 46.50 -16.80 -32.41
C GLN A 518 45.46 -15.76 -32.92
N GLY A 519 45.67 -14.45 -32.75
CA GLY A 519 46.69 -13.74 -31.96
C GLY A 519 46.69 -12.20 -32.11
N LEU A 520 47.18 -11.51 -31.08
CA LEU A 520 47.86 -10.18 -31.06
C LEU A 520 47.38 -8.97 -31.92
N ALA A 521 46.72 -7.99 -31.27
CA ALA A 521 46.90 -6.51 -31.40
C ALA A 521 45.91 -5.82 -30.41
N SER A 522 46.20 -4.82 -29.57
CA SER A 522 47.11 -3.65 -29.56
C SER A 522 46.64 -2.49 -30.46
N GLY A 523 46.23 -1.34 -29.89
CA GLY A 523 45.85 -0.15 -30.67
C GLY A 523 45.01 0.93 -29.96
N LEU A 524 45.69 2.00 -29.55
CA LEU A 524 45.28 3.36 -29.13
C LEU A 524 43.94 3.99 -29.63
N LEU A 525 43.38 4.84 -28.75
CA LEU A 525 42.75 6.17 -29.01
C LEU A 525 41.71 6.34 -30.13
N ARG A 526 40.45 6.55 -29.74
CA ARG A 526 39.84 7.90 -29.74
C ARG A 526 38.67 8.00 -28.77
#